data_AF-A0A5P2C7D7-F1
#
_entry.id   AF-A0A5P2C7D7-F1
#
_cell.length_a   1.000
_cell.length_b   1.000
_cell.length_c   1.000
_cell.angle_alpha   90.00
_cell.angle_beta   90.00
_cell.angle_gamma   90.00
#
_symmetry.space_group_name_H-M   'P 1'
#
loop_
_entity.id
_entity.type
_entity.pdbx_description
1 polymer ?
#
loop_
_entity_poly.entity_id
_entity_poly.type
_entity_poly.pdbx_seq_one_letter_code
_entity_poly.pdbx_strand_id
1 'polypeptide(L)'
;MNTSTVPEPRTAAALVAHRRSTETAVGRVHDALARLRRDGALISVAAIARRANVSRTFLYDNPQARAAVSAAMASVGEQRTQRLADHDAEHEATWRERALNAEDALKAARTEILAQRTRIGELLGQVRDLESEWTEESIQRITTENITLKQRVRQLTADNRTLDERLKAARSNLRFQDRRLADLEAQITNPSQGVQQ
;
A
#
# COMPACT_ATOMS: atom_id res chain seq x y z
N MET A 1 46.34 3.33 -98.07
CA MET A 1 45.37 4.27 -97.46
C MET A 1 44.05 4.10 -98.17
N ASN A 2 43.06 3.48 -97.53
CA ASN A 2 41.64 3.55 -97.92
C ASN A 2 40.85 3.64 -96.62
N THR A 3 40.23 4.79 -96.40
CA THR A 3 39.49 5.18 -95.21
C THR A 3 38.13 4.48 -95.20
N SER A 4 37.94 3.54 -94.28
CA SER A 4 36.60 2.99 -93.99
C SER A 4 35.75 4.07 -93.32
N THR A 5 34.84 4.66 -94.08
CA THR A 5 33.78 5.52 -93.57
C THR A 5 32.68 4.64 -92.95
N VAL A 6 32.65 4.57 -91.63
CA VAL A 6 31.56 3.96 -90.85
C VAL A 6 30.34 4.90 -90.90
N PRO A 7 29.10 4.40 -91.10
CA PRO A 7 27.93 5.25 -91.15
C PRO A 7 27.53 5.74 -89.75
N GLU A 8 27.56 7.07 -89.55
CA GLU A 8 27.11 7.81 -88.35
C GLU A 8 25.72 7.45 -87.75
N PRO A 9 24.69 6.97 -88.49
CA PRO A 9 23.39 6.65 -87.87
C PRO A 9 23.39 5.42 -86.94
N ARG A 10 24.33 4.47 -87.11
CA ARG A 10 24.37 3.23 -86.29
C ARG A 10 24.93 3.46 -84.90
N THR A 11 25.90 4.36 -84.76
CA THR A 11 26.48 4.74 -83.47
C THR A 11 25.52 5.62 -82.67
N ALA A 12 24.81 6.54 -83.32
CA ALA A 12 23.77 7.35 -82.69
C ALA A 12 22.61 6.49 -82.12
N ALA A 13 22.10 5.54 -82.90
CA ALA A 13 21.02 4.65 -82.46
C ALA A 13 21.44 3.74 -81.28
N ALA A 14 22.68 3.23 -81.28
CA ALA A 14 23.22 2.43 -80.20
C ALA A 14 23.37 3.21 -78.89
N LEU A 15 23.82 4.47 -78.96
CA LEU A 15 23.92 5.36 -77.80
C LEU A 15 22.54 5.68 -77.19
N VAL A 16 21.52 5.89 -78.03
CA VAL A 16 20.14 6.11 -77.58
C VAL A 16 19.57 4.85 -76.91
N ALA A 17 19.79 3.67 -77.50
CA ALA A 17 19.36 2.40 -76.92
C ALA A 17 20.04 2.13 -75.57
N HIS A 18 21.34 2.43 -75.46
CA HIS A 18 22.08 2.31 -74.21
C HIS A 18 21.52 3.26 -73.14
N ARG A 19 21.25 4.53 -73.49
CA ARG A 19 20.66 5.50 -72.56
C ARG A 19 19.30 5.04 -72.03
N ARG A 20 18.40 4.59 -72.90
CA ARG A 20 17.08 4.05 -72.50
C ARG A 20 17.19 2.82 -71.61
N SER A 21 18.16 1.93 -71.90
CA SER A 21 18.43 0.76 -71.06
C SER A 21 18.90 1.16 -69.66
N THR A 22 19.79 2.15 -69.56
CA THR A 22 20.25 2.67 -68.27
C THR A 22 19.14 3.34 -67.48
N GLU A 23 18.28 4.15 -68.12
CA GLU A 23 17.12 4.78 -67.48
C GLU A 23 16.12 3.74 -66.95
N THR A 24 15.84 2.71 -67.75
CA THR A 24 14.97 1.60 -67.34
C THR A 24 15.55 0.82 -66.17
N ALA A 25 16.87 0.61 -66.14
CA ALA A 25 17.56 -0.04 -65.04
C ALA A 25 17.50 0.80 -63.75
N VAL A 26 17.65 2.12 -63.83
CA VAL A 26 17.47 3.04 -62.69
C VAL A 26 16.03 3.01 -62.18
N GLY A 27 15.03 3.03 -63.07
CA GLY A 27 13.62 2.89 -62.69
C GLY A 27 13.34 1.60 -61.89
N ARG A 28 13.88 0.46 -62.34
CA ARG A 28 13.77 -0.81 -61.61
C ARG A 28 14.42 -0.80 -60.22
N VAL A 29 15.49 -0.02 -60.03
CA VAL A 29 16.13 0.17 -58.72
C VAL A 29 15.21 0.94 -57.77
N HIS A 30 14.57 2.01 -58.24
CA HIS A 30 13.58 2.75 -57.45
C HIS A 30 12.38 1.87 -57.06
N ASP A 31 11.86 1.08 -58.00
CA ASP A 31 10.75 0.15 -57.72
C ASP A 31 11.15 -0.94 -56.70
N ALA A 32 12.36 -1.48 -56.83
CA ALA A 32 12.89 -2.47 -55.89
C ALA A 32 13.05 -1.88 -54.49
N LEU A 33 13.55 -0.65 -54.36
CA LEU A 33 13.66 0.08 -53.09
C LEU A 33 12.27 0.33 -52.48
N ALA A 34 11.30 0.79 -53.27
CA ALA A 34 9.93 1.03 -52.80
C ALA A 34 9.26 -0.26 -52.31
N ARG A 35 9.50 -1.38 -52.98
CA ARG A 35 9.00 -2.70 -52.56
C ARG A 35 9.70 -3.20 -51.30
N LEU A 36 11.03 -3.10 -51.21
CA LEU A 36 11.76 -3.49 -50.01
C LEU A 36 11.32 -2.67 -48.78
N ARG A 37 11.04 -1.38 -48.97
CA ARG A 37 10.51 -0.51 -47.92
C ARG A 37 9.10 -0.92 -47.49
N ARG A 38 8.22 -1.25 -48.44
CA ARG A 38 6.85 -1.73 -48.15
C ARG A 38 6.83 -3.08 -47.43
N ASP A 39 7.70 -3.99 -47.85
CA ASP A 39 7.76 -5.35 -47.29
C ASP A 39 8.53 -5.40 -45.95
N GLY A 40 9.12 -4.27 -45.51
CA GLY A 40 9.95 -4.21 -44.30
C GLY A 40 11.25 -5.04 -44.38
N ALA A 41 11.65 -5.44 -45.58
CA ALA A 41 12.81 -6.29 -45.80
C ALA A 41 14.12 -5.47 -45.69
N LEU A 42 15.20 -6.14 -45.27
CA LEU A 42 16.51 -5.51 -45.11
C LEU A 42 16.99 -4.87 -46.43
N ILE A 43 17.16 -3.55 -46.43
CA ILE A 43 17.72 -2.80 -47.56
C ILE A 43 19.24 -3.03 -47.59
N SER A 44 19.68 -3.92 -48.47
CA SER A 44 21.10 -4.17 -48.75
C SER A 44 21.36 -4.08 -50.26
N VAL A 45 22.58 -3.71 -50.65
CA VAL A 45 22.98 -3.63 -52.07
C VAL A 45 22.71 -4.95 -52.80
N ALA A 46 22.93 -6.09 -52.12
CA ALA A 46 22.66 -7.42 -52.67
C ALA A 46 21.16 -7.73 -52.82
N ALA A 47 20.32 -7.27 -51.90
CA ALA A 47 18.86 -7.43 -52.01
C ALA A 47 18.31 -6.57 -53.14
N ILE A 48 18.81 -5.33 -53.28
CA ILE A 48 18.40 -4.38 -54.31
C ILE A 48 18.80 -4.88 -55.69
N ALA A 49 20.06 -5.31 -55.88
CA ALA A 49 20.55 -5.84 -57.15
C ALA A 49 19.73 -7.04 -57.64
N ARG A 50 19.46 -8.00 -56.75
CA ARG A 50 18.63 -9.17 -57.05
C ARG A 50 17.20 -8.78 -57.41
N ARG A 51 16.60 -7.86 -56.66
CA ARG A 51 15.18 -7.50 -56.83
C ARG A 51 14.93 -6.57 -58.01
N ALA A 52 15.87 -5.71 -58.36
CA ALA A 52 15.83 -4.85 -59.55
C ALA A 52 16.30 -5.57 -60.82
N ASN A 53 16.85 -6.78 -60.69
CA ASN A 53 17.48 -7.55 -61.78
C ASN A 53 18.60 -6.73 -62.48
N VAL A 54 19.52 -6.18 -61.69
CA VAL A 54 20.70 -5.43 -62.14
C VAL A 54 21.96 -5.97 -61.45
N SER A 55 23.13 -5.76 -62.06
CA SER A 55 24.39 -6.16 -61.42
C SER A 55 24.74 -5.24 -60.24
N ARG A 56 25.49 -5.76 -59.25
CA ARG A 56 26.02 -4.92 -58.15
C ARG A 56 26.93 -3.82 -58.70
N THR A 57 27.72 -4.15 -59.72
CA THR A 57 28.61 -3.21 -60.40
C THR A 57 27.82 -2.04 -60.99
N PHE A 58 26.65 -2.27 -61.60
CA PHE A 58 25.79 -1.18 -62.09
C PHE A 58 25.33 -0.23 -60.97
N LEU A 59 24.99 -0.75 -59.79
CA LEU A 59 24.61 0.08 -58.64
C LEU A 59 25.76 0.94 -58.13
N TYR A 60 26.99 0.45 -58.25
CA TYR A 60 28.16 1.24 -57.93
C TYR A 60 28.45 2.24 -59.04
N ASP A 61 28.56 1.83 -60.29
CA ASP A 61 29.05 2.70 -61.39
C ASP A 61 28.07 3.81 -61.77
N ASN A 62 26.76 3.58 -61.61
CA ASN A 62 25.76 4.59 -61.93
C ASN A 62 25.53 5.54 -60.74
N PRO A 63 25.78 6.87 -60.88
CA PRO A 63 25.67 7.82 -59.78
C PRO A 63 24.23 8.00 -59.27
N GLN A 64 23.23 7.89 -60.15
CA GLN A 64 21.82 8.01 -59.76
C GLN A 64 21.37 6.79 -58.94
N ALA A 65 21.74 5.59 -59.37
CA ALA A 65 21.44 4.36 -58.62
C ALA A 65 22.14 4.37 -57.25
N ARG A 66 23.42 4.77 -57.20
CA ARG A 66 24.18 4.90 -55.95
C ARG A 66 23.53 5.90 -54.98
N ALA A 67 23.12 7.06 -55.48
CA ALA A 67 22.43 8.08 -54.68
C ALA A 67 21.10 7.56 -54.12
N ALA A 68 20.30 6.86 -54.93
CA ALA A 68 19.03 6.28 -54.51
C ALA A 68 19.20 5.23 -53.39
N VAL A 69 20.22 4.36 -53.51
CA VAL A 69 20.52 3.36 -52.48
C VAL A 69 21.01 4.01 -51.19
N SER A 70 21.90 5.00 -51.30
CA SER A 70 22.41 5.76 -50.14
C SER A 70 21.29 6.47 -49.38
N ALA A 71 20.41 7.18 -50.09
CA ALA A 71 19.26 7.86 -49.50
C ALA A 71 18.30 6.88 -48.81
N ALA A 72 18.03 5.72 -49.42
CA ALA A 72 17.19 4.70 -48.82
C ALA A 72 17.81 4.13 -47.53
N MET A 73 19.12 3.83 -47.53
CA MET A 73 19.82 3.36 -46.33
C MET A 73 19.84 4.42 -45.22
N ALA A 74 20.07 5.69 -45.56
CA ALA A 74 20.03 6.80 -44.62
C ALA A 74 18.64 6.93 -43.96
N SER A 75 17.57 6.88 -44.75
CA SER A 75 16.19 6.97 -44.22
C SER A 75 15.82 5.82 -43.27
N VAL A 76 16.34 4.61 -43.53
CA VAL A 76 16.12 3.46 -42.63
C VAL A 76 16.93 3.61 -41.34
N GLY A 77 18.14 4.14 -41.42
CA GLY A 77 18.96 4.48 -40.26
C GLY A 77 18.26 5.50 -39.36
N GLU A 78 17.79 6.59 -39.95
CA GLU A 78 17.07 7.67 -39.27
C GLU A 78 15.77 7.17 -38.60
N GLN A 79 14.99 6.34 -39.31
CA GLN A 79 13.77 5.77 -38.75
C GLN A 79 14.04 4.80 -37.59
N ARG A 80 15.17 4.07 -37.63
CA ARG A 80 15.59 3.21 -36.53
C ARG A 80 16.04 4.02 -35.32
N THR A 81 16.82 5.08 -35.51
CA THR A 81 17.24 5.96 -34.42
C THR A 81 16.05 6.66 -33.79
N GLN A 82 15.07 7.10 -34.59
CA GLN A 82 13.85 7.72 -34.07
C GLN A 82 13.05 6.74 -33.21
N ARG A 83 12.83 5.51 -33.68
CA ARG A 83 12.10 4.49 -32.88
C ARG A 83 12.80 4.14 -31.56
N LEU A 84 14.12 4.11 -31.55
CA LEU A 84 14.88 3.89 -30.32
C LEU A 84 14.70 5.07 -29.35
N ALA A 85 14.80 6.30 -29.85
CA ALA A 85 14.57 7.50 -29.05
C ALA A 85 13.13 7.57 -28.51
N ASP A 86 12.13 7.22 -29.32
CA ASP A 86 10.72 7.19 -28.91
C ASP A 86 10.51 6.17 -27.78
N HIS A 87 11.06 4.97 -27.94
CA HIS A 87 10.99 3.91 -26.93
C HIS A 87 11.70 4.33 -25.63
N ASP A 88 12.89 4.91 -25.72
CA ASP A 88 13.63 5.39 -24.55
C ASP A 88 12.86 6.51 -23.82
N ALA A 89 12.23 7.42 -24.56
CA ALA A 89 11.38 8.47 -24.00
C ALA A 89 10.14 7.91 -23.29
N GLU A 90 9.50 6.87 -23.84
CA GLU A 90 8.38 6.15 -23.20
C GLU A 90 8.83 5.47 -21.89
N HIS A 91 9.99 4.82 -21.87
CA HIS A 91 10.53 4.21 -20.66
C HIS A 91 10.87 5.25 -19.60
N GLU A 92 11.52 6.35 -19.97
CA GLU A 92 11.82 7.44 -19.06
C GLU A 92 10.54 8.07 -18.50
N ALA A 93 9.50 8.23 -19.31
CA ALA A 93 8.21 8.72 -18.84
C ALA A 93 7.60 7.79 -17.81
N THR A 94 7.62 6.49 -18.08
CA THR A 94 7.12 5.46 -17.17
C THR A 94 7.92 5.43 -15.86
N TRP A 95 9.24 5.57 -15.92
CA TRP A 95 10.09 5.60 -14.72
C TRP A 95 9.91 6.87 -13.91
N ARG A 96 9.77 8.04 -14.55
CA ARG A 96 9.44 9.30 -13.87
C ARG A 96 8.12 9.20 -13.14
N GLU A 97 7.09 8.65 -13.77
CA GLU A 97 5.79 8.44 -13.12
C GLU A 97 5.90 7.51 -11.91
N ARG A 98 6.60 6.38 -12.03
CA ARG A 98 6.82 5.47 -10.90
C ARG A 98 7.62 6.12 -9.76
N ALA A 99 8.62 6.94 -10.08
CA ALA A 99 9.40 7.66 -9.08
C ALA A 99 8.53 8.67 -8.32
N LEU A 100 7.71 9.46 -9.02
CA LEU A 100 6.77 10.40 -8.41
C LEU A 100 5.75 9.68 -7.51
N ASN A 101 5.17 8.59 -7.99
CA ASN A 101 4.24 7.78 -7.21
C ASN A 101 4.90 7.20 -5.94
N ALA A 102 6.16 6.76 -6.04
CA ALA A 102 6.92 6.27 -4.89
C ALA A 102 7.24 7.38 -3.88
N GLU A 103 7.58 8.58 -4.35
CA GLU A 103 7.79 9.74 -3.49
C GLU A 103 6.52 10.14 -2.73
N ASP A 104 5.36 10.15 -3.40
CA ASP A 104 4.10 10.50 -2.77
C ASP A 104 3.67 9.43 -1.76
N ALA A 105 3.85 8.15 -2.06
CA ALA A 105 3.67 7.07 -1.09
C ALA A 105 4.59 7.22 0.13
N LEU A 106 5.86 7.61 -0.08
CA LEU A 106 6.81 7.85 1.01
C LEU A 106 6.39 9.04 1.87
N LYS A 107 5.91 10.14 1.26
CA LYS A 107 5.40 11.30 2.00
C LYS A 107 4.17 10.91 2.83
N ALA A 108 3.22 10.20 2.25
CA ALA A 108 2.03 9.71 2.96
C ALA A 108 2.39 8.80 4.14
N ALA A 109 3.33 7.87 3.96
CA ALA A 109 3.81 7.01 5.04
C ALA A 109 4.48 7.82 6.16
N ARG A 110 5.27 8.85 5.82
CA ARG A 110 5.92 9.72 6.81
C ARG A 110 4.90 10.55 7.60
N THR A 111 3.87 11.08 6.94
CA THR A 111 2.80 11.82 7.63
C THR A 111 2.03 10.92 8.58
N GLU A 112 1.74 9.68 8.18
CA GLU A 112 1.08 8.69 9.03
C GLU A 112 1.93 8.31 10.24
N ILE A 113 3.23 8.06 10.06
CA ILE A 113 4.15 7.77 11.18
C ILE A 113 4.19 8.93 12.17
N LEU A 114 4.19 10.17 11.71
CA LEU A 114 4.13 11.35 12.59
C LEU A 114 2.81 11.41 13.36
N ALA A 115 1.67 11.21 12.68
CA ALA A 115 0.36 11.17 13.32
C ALA A 115 0.29 10.08 14.39
N GLN A 116 0.79 8.87 14.10
CA GLN A 116 0.86 7.76 15.05
C GLN A 116 1.75 8.08 16.24
N ARG A 117 2.91 8.70 16.04
CA ARG A 117 3.80 9.09 17.14
C ARG A 117 3.16 10.13 18.05
N THR A 118 2.48 11.13 17.48
CA THR A 118 1.70 12.10 18.27
C THR A 118 0.64 11.39 19.09
N ARG A 119 -0.12 10.48 18.46
CA ARG A 119 -1.15 9.71 19.17
C ARG A 119 -0.60 8.83 20.28
N ILE A 120 0.53 8.18 20.06
CA ILE A 120 1.23 7.41 21.11
C ILE A 120 1.65 8.33 22.26
N GLY A 121 2.18 9.52 21.97
CA GLY A 121 2.52 10.51 22.99
C GLY A 121 1.32 10.94 23.84
N GLU A 122 0.18 11.21 23.20
CA GLU A 122 -1.07 11.52 23.90
C GLU A 122 -1.52 10.36 24.81
N LEU A 123 -1.53 9.13 24.28
CA LEU A 123 -1.95 7.95 25.02
C LEU A 123 -1.02 7.65 26.21
N LEU A 124 0.30 7.83 26.04
CA LEU A 124 1.26 7.69 27.14
C LEU A 124 1.06 8.76 28.21
N GLY A 125 0.68 9.99 27.82
CA GLY A 125 0.27 11.03 28.75
C GLY A 125 -0.96 10.62 29.57
N GLN A 126 -2.01 10.13 28.90
CA GLN A 126 -3.22 9.65 29.56
C GLN A 126 -2.97 8.48 30.52
N VAL A 127 -2.12 7.53 30.15
CA VAL A 127 -1.73 6.42 31.03
C VAL A 127 -1.01 6.95 32.27
N ARG A 128 -0.07 7.89 32.09
CA ARG A 128 0.66 8.51 33.21
C ARG A 128 -0.28 9.26 34.15
N ASP A 129 -1.23 10.02 33.62
CA ASP A 129 -2.21 10.75 34.43
C ASP A 129 -3.05 9.78 35.26
N LEU A 130 -3.54 8.69 34.65
CA LEU A 130 -4.28 7.64 35.37
C LEU A 130 -3.43 6.93 36.44
N GLU A 131 -2.18 6.60 36.13
CA GLU A 131 -1.25 6.03 37.13
C GLU A 131 -1.00 7.02 38.28
N SER A 132 -0.94 8.33 37.99
CA SER A 132 -0.76 9.36 39.03
C SER A 132 -1.99 9.53 39.92
N GLU A 133 -3.20 9.35 39.39
CA GLU A 133 -4.44 9.41 40.18
C GLU A 133 -4.57 8.20 41.11
N TRP A 134 -4.01 7.06 40.72
CA TRP A 134 -4.01 5.80 41.47
C TRP A 134 -2.64 5.51 42.06
N THR A 135 -2.12 6.44 42.87
CA THR A 135 -0.85 6.20 43.56
C THR A 135 -0.92 4.93 44.41
N GLU A 136 0.20 4.22 44.53
CA GLU A 136 0.32 3.05 45.41
C GLU A 136 -0.08 3.40 46.86
N GLU A 137 0.21 4.64 47.29
CA GLU A 137 -0.25 5.20 48.57
C GLU A 137 -1.78 5.27 48.68
N SER A 138 -2.48 5.67 47.61
CA SER A 138 -3.95 5.70 47.57
C SER A 138 -4.54 4.31 47.64
N ILE A 139 -3.95 3.34 46.94
CA ILE A 139 -4.34 1.92 47.00
C ILE A 139 -4.12 1.38 48.41
N GLN A 140 -2.97 1.67 49.02
CA GLN A 140 -2.63 1.25 50.38
C GLN A 140 -3.62 1.84 51.39
N ARG A 141 -3.91 3.13 51.31
CA ARG A 141 -4.86 3.84 52.20
C ARG A 141 -6.27 3.28 52.08
N ILE A 142 -6.79 3.10 50.87
CA ILE A 142 -8.12 2.51 50.66
C ILE A 142 -8.18 1.08 51.21
N THR A 143 -7.10 0.32 51.05
CA THR A 143 -7.03 -1.06 51.56
C THR A 143 -7.04 -1.09 53.10
N THR A 144 -6.26 -0.23 53.76
CA THR A 144 -6.24 -0.15 55.23
C THR A 144 -7.56 0.36 55.79
N GLU A 145 -8.18 1.35 55.16
CA GLU A 145 -9.52 1.81 55.49
C GLU A 145 -10.56 0.69 55.32
N ASN A 146 -10.50 -0.07 54.23
CA ASN A 146 -11.42 -1.18 53.98
C ASN A 146 -11.29 -2.29 55.05
N ILE A 147 -10.06 -2.63 55.44
CA ILE A 147 -9.79 -3.59 56.52
C ILE A 147 -10.36 -3.08 57.85
N THR A 148 -10.11 -1.81 58.17
CA THR A 148 -10.60 -1.16 59.40
C THR A 148 -12.12 -1.13 59.45
N LEU A 149 -12.77 -0.76 58.33
CA LEU A 149 -14.23 -0.75 58.20
C LEU A 149 -14.81 -2.16 58.35
N LYS A 150 -14.21 -3.18 57.70
CA LYS A 150 -14.63 -4.58 57.86
C LYS A 150 -14.51 -5.05 59.31
N GLN A 151 -13.43 -4.68 60.00
CA GLN A 151 -13.26 -5.02 61.41
C GLN A 151 -14.32 -4.33 62.29
N ARG A 152 -14.59 -3.04 62.03
CA ARG A 152 -15.63 -2.29 62.74
C ARG A 152 -17.03 -2.86 62.53
N VAL A 153 -17.35 -3.27 61.31
CA VAL A 153 -18.62 -3.97 60.99
C VAL A 153 -18.73 -5.27 61.76
N ARG A 154 -17.67 -6.09 61.82
CA ARG A 154 -17.66 -7.34 62.61
C ARG A 154 -17.87 -7.07 64.11
N GLN A 155 -17.18 -6.07 64.66
CA GLN A 155 -17.31 -5.68 66.06
C GLN A 155 -18.74 -5.23 66.39
N LEU A 156 -19.29 -4.29 65.61
CA LEU A 156 -20.66 -3.82 65.79
C LEU A 156 -21.70 -4.94 65.66
N THR A 157 -21.43 -5.92 64.80
CA THR A 157 -22.31 -7.10 64.67
C THR A 157 -22.26 -7.98 65.93
N ALA A 158 -21.08 -8.19 66.52
CA ALA A 158 -20.93 -8.94 67.76
C ALA A 158 -21.54 -8.20 68.96
N ASP A 159 -21.35 -6.88 69.04
CA ASP A 159 -21.90 -6.03 70.09
C ASP A 159 -23.44 -6.03 70.05
N ASN A 160 -24.04 -5.89 68.86
CA ASN A 160 -25.49 -5.99 68.69
C ASN A 160 -26.03 -7.34 69.17
N ARG A 161 -25.39 -8.46 68.80
CA ARG A 161 -25.80 -9.78 69.29
C ARG A 161 -25.75 -9.87 70.81
N THR A 162 -24.68 -9.34 71.42
CA THR A 162 -24.52 -9.32 72.88
C THR A 162 -25.61 -8.48 73.55
N LEU A 163 -25.96 -7.32 72.98
CA LEU A 163 -27.03 -6.47 73.47
C LEU A 163 -28.40 -7.14 73.33
N ASP A 164 -28.67 -7.83 72.23
CA ASP A 164 -29.89 -8.59 72.02
C ASP A 164 -30.06 -9.72 73.04
N GLU A 165 -28.97 -10.45 73.33
CA GLU A 165 -28.96 -11.48 74.36
C GLU A 165 -29.24 -10.91 75.75
N ARG A 166 -28.62 -9.78 76.10
CA ARG A 166 -28.86 -9.07 77.38
C ARG A 166 -30.30 -8.57 77.48
N LEU A 167 -30.85 -8.02 76.40
CA LEU A 167 -32.24 -7.57 76.34
C LEU A 167 -33.20 -8.74 76.54
N LYS A 168 -32.92 -9.88 75.89
CA LYS A 168 -33.71 -11.11 76.04
C LYS A 168 -33.66 -11.65 77.47
N ALA A 169 -32.48 -11.66 78.09
CA ALA A 169 -32.30 -12.08 79.48
C ALA A 169 -33.04 -11.16 80.46
N ALA A 170 -32.91 -9.83 80.30
CA ALA A 170 -33.62 -8.84 81.12
C ALA A 170 -35.14 -8.99 81.01
N ARG A 171 -35.67 -9.16 79.79
CA ARG A 171 -37.10 -9.43 79.55
C ARG A 171 -37.56 -10.74 80.20
N SER A 172 -36.74 -11.79 80.14
CA SER A 172 -37.06 -13.07 80.80
C SER A 172 -37.08 -12.93 82.31
N ASN A 173 -36.12 -12.20 82.88
CA ASN A 173 -36.05 -11.95 84.32
C ASN A 173 -37.26 -11.13 84.81
N LEU A 174 -37.64 -10.08 84.07
CA LEU A 174 -38.83 -9.29 84.36
C LEU A 174 -40.08 -10.17 84.40
N ARG A 175 -40.31 -10.99 83.36
CA ARG A 175 -41.44 -11.93 83.31
C ARG A 175 -41.43 -12.95 84.46
N PHE A 176 -40.26 -13.37 84.91
CA PHE A 176 -40.13 -14.26 86.07
C PHE A 176 -40.50 -13.53 87.37
N GLN A 177 -40.02 -12.31 87.56
CA GLN A 177 -40.37 -11.46 88.70
C GLN A 177 -41.88 -11.13 88.73
N ASP A 178 -42.48 -10.80 87.59
CA ASP A 178 -43.91 -10.52 87.47
C ASP A 178 -44.76 -11.74 87.90
N ARG A 179 -44.39 -12.95 87.45
CA ARG A 179 -45.09 -14.19 87.88
C ARG A 179 -44.95 -14.42 89.37
N ARG A 180 -43.73 -14.26 89.90
CA ARG A 180 -43.47 -14.44 91.34
C ARG A 180 -44.23 -13.42 92.18
N LEU A 181 -44.34 -12.17 91.72
CA LEU A 181 -45.15 -11.15 92.38
C LEU A 181 -46.64 -11.53 92.36
N ALA A 182 -47.18 -11.94 91.21
CA ALA A 182 -48.57 -12.39 91.11
C ALA A 182 -48.87 -13.58 92.04
N ASP A 183 -47.96 -14.56 92.15
CA ASP A 183 -48.10 -15.69 93.07
C ASP A 183 -48.12 -15.23 94.54
N LEU A 184 -47.26 -14.27 94.91
CA LEU A 184 -47.21 -13.70 96.26
C LEU A 184 -48.46 -12.85 96.56
N GLU A 185 -48.93 -12.05 95.60
CA GLU A 185 -50.17 -11.28 95.72
C GLU A 185 -51.39 -12.19 95.90
N ALA A 186 -51.44 -13.33 95.20
CA ALA A 186 -52.48 -14.34 95.37
C ALA A 186 -52.45 -14.98 96.78
N GLN A 187 -51.26 -15.19 97.36
CA GLN A 187 -51.12 -15.69 98.74
C GLN A 187 -51.62 -14.66 99.77
N ILE A 188 -51.32 -13.38 99.56
CA ILE A 188 -51.74 -12.29 100.48
C ILE A 188 -53.26 -12.08 100.42
N THR A 189 -53.87 -12.21 99.23
CA THR A 189 -55.31 -12.01 99.03
C THR A 189 -56.18 -13.22 99.41
N ASN A 190 -55.58 -14.40 99.64
CA ASN A 190 -56.25 -15.59 100.20
C ASN A 190 -55.79 -15.88 101.65
N PRO A 191 -56.30 -15.17 102.68
CA PRO A 191 -55.90 -15.40 104.07
C PRO A 191 -56.56 -16.64 104.72
N SER A 192 -56.81 -17.72 103.98
CA SER A 192 -57.54 -18.90 104.49
C SER A 192 -56.98 -20.25 104.05
N GLN A 193 -55.71 -20.54 104.39
CA GLN A 193 -55.24 -21.91 104.66
C GLN A 193 -54.24 -21.91 105.82
N GLY A 194 -54.73 -21.53 106.99
CA GLY A 194 -54.14 -21.86 108.27
C GLY A 194 -55.29 -22.19 109.22
N VAL A 195 -55.21 -23.38 109.84
CA VAL A 195 -56.12 -23.94 110.85
C VAL A 195 -57.27 -24.80 110.31
N GLN A 196 -57.00 -26.10 110.16
CA GLN A 196 -57.81 -27.17 110.76
C GLN A 196 -56.96 -28.45 110.88
N GLN A 197 -56.66 -28.77 112.15
CA GLN A 197 -56.29 -30.05 112.79
C GLN A 197 -55.36 -31.03 112.07
#